data_AF-A0A9X4AJ21-F1
#
_entry.id   AF-A0A9X4AJ21-F1
#
_cell.length_a   1.000
_cell.length_b   1.000
_cell.length_c   1.000
_cell.angle_alpha   90.00
_cell.angle_beta   90.00
_cell.angle_gamma   90.00
#
_symmetry.space_group_name_H-M   'P 1'
#
loop_
_entity.id
_entity.type
_entity.pdbx_description
1 polymer ?
#
loop_
_entity_poly.entity_id
_entity_poly.type
_entity_poly.pdbx_seq_one_letter_code
_entity_poly.pdbx_strand_id
1 'polypeptide(L)'
;MIVSFIILIIFLISVGSMQYYFFEFDLNFYESIAINLISSVIMIFPTVFILEKLIKRHNKKVLEKNEKSQYLNTLSTRHNILTSQLEMIFIHFVTKKPADIRDEYRDIKLTLNKLDNYVDEDFLRNGYKIHVVDPSNTFNFQEINLSYQKFCKYEFKDKTFNIIADYTSRYVVFIPKAVLESLFKIEDTIKNNIFTVPEDHGSDFDISKAKFNPNQFIQEIRTIGNEIVKMKKYEG
;
A
#
# COMPACT_ATOMS: atom_id res chain seq x y z
N MET A 1 24.83 -16.42 -27.71
CA MET A 1 23.97 -17.48 -28.27
C MET A 1 24.56 -18.08 -29.55
N ILE A 2 24.78 -17.32 -30.62
CA ILE A 2 25.32 -17.85 -31.90
C ILE A 2 26.67 -18.54 -31.73
N VAL A 3 27.61 -17.93 -31.00
CA VAL A 3 28.95 -18.50 -30.75
C VAL A 3 28.87 -19.82 -29.96
N SER A 4 28.04 -19.89 -28.92
CA SER A 4 27.82 -21.09 -28.12
C SER A 4 27.22 -22.24 -28.93
N PHE A 5 26.34 -21.92 -29.89
CA PHE A 5 25.70 -22.89 -30.78
C PHE A 5 26.70 -23.45 -31.81
N ILE A 6 27.58 -22.60 -32.34
CA ILE A 6 28.66 -23.02 -33.27
C ILE A 6 29.64 -23.97 -32.55
N ILE A 7 30.02 -23.65 -31.31
CA ILE A 7 30.92 -24.50 -30.51
C ILE A 7 30.30 -25.89 -30.26
N LEU A 8 29.00 -25.94 -29.95
CA LEU A 8 28.26 -27.20 -29.75
C LEU A 8 28.25 -28.06 -31.02
N ILE A 9 27.99 -27.45 -32.18
CA ILE A 9 27.97 -28.14 -33.48
C ILE A 9 29.35 -28.70 -33.82
N ILE A 10 30.41 -27.91 -33.65
CA ILE A 10 31.79 -28.37 -33.89
C ILE A 10 32.15 -29.55 -32.97
N PHE A 11 31.74 -29.49 -31.70
CA PHE A 11 31.95 -30.58 -30.76
C PHE A 11 31.20 -31.86 -31.17
N LEU A 12 29.93 -31.75 -31.56
CA LEU A 12 29.12 -32.90 -32.03
C LEU A 12 29.71 -33.53 -33.30
N ILE A 13 30.17 -32.71 -34.26
CA ILE A 13 30.82 -33.19 -35.48
C ILE A 13 32.16 -33.88 -35.16
N SER A 14 32.96 -33.30 -34.26
CA SER A 14 34.25 -33.88 -33.86
C SER A 14 34.07 -35.25 -33.19
N VAL A 15 33.10 -35.37 -32.28
CA VAL A 15 32.79 -36.62 -31.57
C VAL A 15 32.23 -37.67 -32.54
N GLY A 16 31.32 -37.28 -33.44
CA GLY A 16 30.78 -38.17 -34.48
C GLY A 16 31.84 -38.67 -35.46
N SER A 17 32.75 -37.79 -35.87
CA SER A 17 33.87 -38.15 -36.77
C SER A 17 34.84 -39.10 -36.10
N MET A 18 35.18 -38.87 -34.83
CA MET A 18 36.06 -39.75 -34.06
C MET A 18 35.45 -41.14 -33.90
N GLN A 19 34.15 -41.24 -33.63
CA GLN A 19 33.49 -42.54 -33.55
C GLN A 19 33.53 -43.31 -34.87
N TYR A 20 33.23 -42.61 -35.97
CA TYR A 20 33.23 -43.21 -37.31
C TYR A 20 34.60 -43.79 -37.70
N TYR A 21 35.70 -43.10 -37.37
CA TYR A 21 37.04 -43.53 -37.74
C TYR A 21 37.64 -44.62 -36.84
N PHE A 22 37.29 -44.66 -35.55
CA PHE A 22 38.01 -45.50 -34.57
C PHE A 22 37.25 -46.75 -34.09
N PHE A 23 35.92 -46.80 -34.19
CA PHE A 23 35.13 -47.81 -33.47
C PHE A 23 34.01 -48.46 -34.30
N GLU A 24 34.01 -48.25 -35.62
CA GLU A 24 32.95 -48.70 -36.53
C GLU A 24 31.55 -48.14 -36.13
N PHE A 25 30.54 -48.35 -36.97
CA PHE A 25 29.21 -47.74 -36.78
C PHE A 25 28.44 -48.47 -35.66
N ASP A 26 28.57 -48.01 -34.42
CA ASP A 26 27.84 -48.53 -33.25
C ASP A 26 26.51 -47.78 -33.05
N LEU A 27 25.40 -48.47 -33.26
CA LEU A 27 24.05 -47.96 -33.02
C LEU A 27 23.83 -47.55 -31.56
N ASN A 28 24.43 -48.27 -30.60
CA ASN A 28 24.27 -47.99 -29.18
C ASN A 28 24.88 -46.63 -28.78
N PHE A 29 25.95 -46.22 -29.47
CA PHE A 29 26.57 -44.91 -29.28
C PHE A 29 25.62 -43.78 -29.69
N TYR A 30 24.97 -43.89 -30.84
CA TYR A 30 24.01 -42.89 -31.31
C TYR A 30 22.75 -42.84 -30.44
N GLU A 31 22.25 -44.00 -29.98
CA GLU A 31 21.13 -44.06 -29.03
C GLU A 31 21.49 -43.38 -27.71
N SER A 32 22.69 -43.62 -27.18
CA SER A 32 23.19 -42.95 -25.97
C SER A 32 23.30 -41.44 -26.15
N ILE A 33 23.84 -40.96 -27.28
CA ILE A 33 23.89 -39.53 -27.58
C ILE A 33 22.48 -38.94 -27.68
N ALA A 34 21.57 -39.61 -28.39
CA ALA A 34 20.20 -39.14 -28.55
C ALA A 34 19.45 -39.06 -27.21
N ILE A 35 19.54 -40.09 -26.38
CA ILE A 35 18.95 -40.13 -25.04
C ILE A 35 19.53 -39.02 -24.15
N ASN A 36 20.85 -38.83 -24.16
CA ASN A 36 21.50 -37.79 -23.37
C ASN A 36 21.14 -36.38 -23.84
N LEU A 37 21.04 -36.15 -25.15
CA LEU A 37 20.60 -34.87 -25.71
C LEU A 37 19.15 -34.59 -25.35
N ILE A 38 18.25 -35.56 -25.52
CA ILE A 38 16.84 -35.43 -25.17
C ILE A 38 16.68 -35.16 -23.66
N SER A 39 17.36 -35.94 -22.82
CA SER A 39 17.37 -35.76 -21.36
C SER A 39 17.88 -34.38 -20.96
N SER A 40 18.96 -33.92 -21.58
CA SER A 40 19.53 -32.58 -21.33
C SER A 40 18.56 -31.48 -21.74
N VAL A 41 17.93 -31.57 -22.92
CA VAL A 41 16.92 -30.62 -23.38
C VAL A 41 15.72 -30.59 -22.43
N ILE A 42 15.22 -31.76 -22.02
CA ILE A 42 14.12 -31.89 -21.04
C ILE A 42 14.50 -31.27 -19.70
N MET A 43 15.75 -31.39 -19.24
CA MET A 43 16.22 -30.77 -17.99
C MET A 43 16.49 -29.26 -18.09
N ILE A 44 16.82 -28.76 -19.28
CA ILE A 44 17.04 -27.32 -19.50
C ILE A 44 15.74 -26.54 -19.35
N PHE A 45 14.62 -27.05 -19.87
CA PHE A 45 13.32 -26.37 -19.78
C PHE A 45 12.88 -26.00 -18.34
N PRO A 46 12.77 -26.94 -17.38
CA PRO A 46 12.39 -26.62 -16.00
C PRO A 46 13.44 -25.76 -15.30
N THR A 47 14.73 -25.97 -15.58
CA THR A 47 15.81 -25.16 -15.02
C THR A 47 15.69 -23.69 -15.46
N VAL A 48 15.53 -23.44 -16.76
CA VAL A 48 15.35 -22.09 -17.31
C VAL A 48 14.09 -21.45 -16.74
N PHE A 49 12.97 -22.19 -16.68
CA PHE A 49 11.72 -21.70 -16.11
C PHE A 49 11.85 -21.29 -14.64
N ILE A 50 12.52 -22.12 -13.82
CA ILE A 50 12.78 -21.81 -12.41
C ILE A 50 13.70 -20.59 -12.29
N LEU A 51 14.78 -20.55 -13.08
CA LEU A 51 15.75 -19.46 -13.05
C LEU A 51 15.11 -18.13 -13.44
N GLU A 52 14.31 -18.10 -14.50
CA GLU A 52 13.58 -16.91 -14.92
C GLU A 52 12.64 -16.41 -13.83
N LYS A 53 11.89 -17.33 -13.19
CA LYS A 53 11.00 -17.00 -12.07
C LYS A 53 11.77 -16.44 -10.86
N LEU A 54 12.93 -16.99 -10.55
CA LEU A 54 13.81 -16.53 -9.47
C LEU A 54 14.40 -15.16 -9.77
N ILE A 55 14.97 -14.96 -10.96
CA ILE A 55 15.54 -13.67 -11.40
C ILE A 55 14.47 -12.59 -11.40
N LYS A 56 13.30 -12.86 -11.98
CA LYS A 56 12.18 -11.91 -12.01
C LYS A 56 11.76 -11.51 -10.58
N ARG A 57 11.67 -12.48 -9.66
CA ARG A 57 11.34 -12.21 -8.26
C ARG A 57 12.42 -11.41 -7.54
N HIS A 58 13.70 -11.70 -7.79
CA HIS A 58 14.82 -10.98 -7.21
C HIS A 58 14.88 -9.54 -7.71
N ASN A 59 14.83 -9.34 -9.03
CA ASN A 59 14.86 -8.01 -9.65
C ASN A 59 13.71 -7.13 -9.17
N LYS A 60 12.50 -7.69 -9.02
CA LYS A 60 11.36 -6.96 -8.46
C LYS A 60 11.63 -6.45 -7.04
N LYS A 61 12.16 -7.31 -6.16
CA LYS A 61 12.49 -6.92 -4.77
C LYS A 61 13.58 -5.85 -4.70
N VAL A 62 14.60 -5.94 -5.57
CA VAL A 62 15.68 -4.96 -5.63
C VAL A 62 15.16 -3.61 -6.09
N LEU A 63 14.31 -3.58 -7.12
CA LEU A 63 13.65 -2.37 -7.60
C LEU A 63 12.79 -1.73 -6.50
N GLU A 64 11.92 -2.51 -5.86
CA GLU A 64 11.08 -2.02 -4.74
C GLU A 64 11.93 -1.44 -3.59
N LYS A 65 13.07 -2.07 -3.27
CA LYS A 65 13.99 -1.58 -2.24
C LYS A 65 14.68 -0.28 -2.65
N ASN A 66 15.08 -0.17 -3.92
CA ASN A 66 15.74 1.02 -4.45
C ASN A 66 14.78 2.20 -4.58
N GLU A 67 13.56 1.98 -5.05
CA GLU A 67 12.50 2.99 -5.07
C GLU A 67 12.19 3.48 -3.66
N LYS A 68 12.02 2.54 -2.72
CA LYS A 68 11.82 2.89 -1.30
C LYS A 68 13.01 3.69 -0.76
N SER A 69 14.25 3.27 -0.97
CA SER A 69 15.41 3.98 -0.41
C SER A 69 15.57 5.38 -0.99
N GLN A 70 15.38 5.56 -2.31
CA GLN A 70 15.42 6.87 -2.96
C GLN A 70 14.32 7.80 -2.41
N TYR A 71 13.12 7.26 -2.26
CA TYR A 71 12.01 7.97 -1.66
C TYR A 71 12.31 8.42 -0.23
N LEU A 72 12.80 7.52 0.63
CA LEU A 72 13.12 7.86 2.03
C LEU A 72 14.27 8.85 2.15
N ASN A 73 15.31 8.70 1.34
CA ASN A 73 16.43 9.64 1.33
C ASN A 73 16.00 11.06 0.97
N THR A 74 14.92 11.20 0.18
CA THR A 74 14.45 12.49 -0.32
C THR A 74 13.31 13.07 0.53
N LEU A 75 12.39 12.23 0.98
CA LEU A 75 11.08 12.64 1.50
C LEU A 75 10.74 12.03 2.87
N SER A 76 11.64 11.31 3.55
CA SER A 76 11.35 10.65 4.84
C SER A 76 10.63 11.58 5.83
N THR A 77 11.15 12.78 6.09
CA THR A 77 10.50 13.73 7.00
C THR A 77 9.10 14.14 6.53
N ARG A 78 8.93 14.40 5.24
CA ARG A 78 7.63 14.82 4.68
C ARG A 78 6.62 13.68 4.70
N HIS A 79 7.06 12.45 4.44
CA HIS A 79 6.25 11.25 4.57
C HIS A 79 5.80 11.01 6.00
N ASN A 80 6.72 11.10 6.97
CA ASN A 80 6.38 10.93 8.39
C ASN A 80 5.37 11.98 8.87
N ILE A 81 5.47 13.22 8.39
CA ILE A 81 4.49 14.28 8.68
C ILE A 81 3.12 13.90 8.09
N LEU A 82 3.07 13.50 6.82
CA LEU A 82 1.84 13.04 6.16
C LEU A 82 1.17 11.89 6.92
N THR A 83 1.91 10.82 7.21
CA THR A 83 1.37 9.64 7.89
C THR A 83 0.89 10.00 9.29
N SER A 84 1.64 10.82 10.03
CA SER A 84 1.24 11.28 11.36
C SER A 84 -0.02 12.13 11.33
N GLN A 85 -0.16 13.05 10.35
CA GLN A 85 -1.36 13.87 10.21
C GLN A 85 -2.60 13.04 9.88
N LEU A 86 -2.47 12.10 8.92
CA LEU A 86 -3.55 11.18 8.57
C LEU A 86 -3.93 10.28 9.75
N GLU A 87 -2.95 9.79 10.50
CA GLU A 87 -3.17 8.98 11.71
C GLU A 87 -3.89 9.78 12.79
N MET A 88 -3.48 11.02 13.08
CA MET A 88 -4.13 11.86 14.08
C MET A 88 -5.59 12.15 13.71
N ILE A 89 -5.85 12.52 12.45
CA ILE A 89 -7.21 12.77 11.95
C ILE A 89 -8.07 11.50 12.05
N PHE A 90 -7.52 10.35 11.66
CA PHE A 90 -8.20 9.06 11.73
C PHE A 90 -8.57 8.70 13.17
N ILE A 91 -7.61 8.78 14.10
CA ILE A 91 -7.84 8.45 15.51
C ILE A 91 -8.88 9.39 16.11
N HIS A 92 -8.81 10.70 15.82
CA HIS A 92 -9.81 11.67 16.29
C HIS A 92 -11.20 11.35 15.75
N PHE A 93 -11.30 11.00 14.46
CA PHE A 93 -12.55 10.62 13.83
C PHE A 93 -13.20 9.40 14.51
N VAL A 94 -12.41 8.37 14.81
CA VAL A 94 -12.90 7.13 15.44
C VAL A 94 -13.22 7.33 16.91
N THR A 95 -12.31 7.96 17.67
CA THR A 95 -12.42 8.06 19.14
C THR A 95 -13.28 9.23 19.62
N LYS A 96 -13.64 10.16 18.72
CA LYS A 96 -14.34 11.44 19.00
C LYS A 96 -13.61 12.38 19.96
N LYS A 97 -12.35 12.07 20.28
CA LYS A 97 -11.50 12.85 21.18
C LYS A 97 -10.29 13.36 20.41
N PRO A 98 -9.88 14.63 20.64
CA PRO A 98 -8.64 15.12 20.06
C PRO A 98 -7.49 14.27 20.58
N ALA A 99 -6.56 13.90 19.70
CA ALA A 99 -5.39 13.13 20.08
C ALA A 99 -4.51 14.00 21.01
N ASP A 100 -4.41 13.66 22.30
CA ASP A 100 -3.45 14.32 23.19
C ASP A 100 -2.03 13.93 22.76
N ILE A 101 -1.11 14.90 22.81
CA ILE A 101 0.30 14.72 22.50
C ILE A 101 0.94 13.68 23.44
N ARG A 102 0.36 13.49 24.62
CA ARG A 102 0.82 12.58 25.67
C ARG A 102 0.16 11.20 25.68
N ASP A 103 -0.83 10.94 24.82
CA ASP A 103 -1.63 9.72 24.91
C ASP A 103 -0.97 8.52 24.21
N GLU A 104 -0.86 7.39 24.91
CA GLU A 104 -0.40 6.09 24.39
C GLU A 104 -1.32 5.52 23.28
N TYR A 105 -2.46 6.15 23.03
CA TYR A 105 -3.43 5.79 21.97
C TYR A 105 -3.04 6.24 20.56
N ARG A 106 -1.83 6.79 20.37
CA ARG A 106 -1.31 7.16 19.05
C ARG A 106 -1.10 5.98 18.08
N ASP A 107 -1.22 4.73 18.54
CA ASP A 107 -1.09 3.60 17.64
C ASP A 107 -2.42 3.33 16.91
N ILE A 108 -2.44 3.69 15.63
CA ILE A 108 -3.53 3.34 14.72
C ILE A 108 -3.88 1.84 14.75
N LYS A 109 -2.91 0.93 15.00
CA LYS A 109 -3.18 -0.51 15.09
C LYS A 109 -4.02 -0.86 16.31
N LEU A 110 -3.77 -0.23 17.45
CA LEU A 110 -4.57 -0.41 18.66
C LEU A 110 -6.00 0.08 18.43
N THR A 111 -6.14 1.23 17.77
CA THR A 111 -7.46 1.79 17.39
C THR A 111 -8.20 0.85 16.43
N LEU A 112 -7.51 0.33 15.41
CA LEU A 112 -8.07 -0.63 14.45
C LEU A 112 -8.57 -1.93 15.09
N ASN A 113 -7.84 -2.44 16.09
CA ASN A 113 -8.21 -3.64 16.83
C ASN A 113 -9.40 -3.43 17.78
N LYS A 114 -9.73 -2.18 18.09
CA LYS A 114 -10.78 -1.80 19.04
C LYS A 114 -11.91 -0.99 18.37
N LEU A 115 -12.04 -1.01 17.04
CA LEU A 115 -13.06 -0.23 16.32
C LEU A 115 -14.48 -0.49 16.82
N ASP A 116 -14.79 -1.75 17.13
CA ASP A 116 -16.10 -2.16 17.62
C ASP A 116 -16.47 -1.51 18.96
N ASN A 117 -15.48 -1.04 19.73
CA ASN A 117 -15.70 -0.31 20.99
C ASN A 117 -15.95 1.18 20.80
N TYR A 118 -15.61 1.73 19.63
CA TYR A 118 -15.69 3.16 19.33
C TYR A 118 -16.83 3.50 18.36
N VAL A 119 -17.23 2.54 17.51
CA VAL A 119 -18.24 2.72 16.47
C VAL A 119 -19.46 1.87 16.82
N ASP A 120 -20.39 2.45 17.57
CA ASP A 120 -21.64 1.86 18.00
C ASP A 120 -22.85 2.44 17.24
N GLU A 121 -24.07 2.01 17.57
CA GLU A 121 -25.30 2.50 16.93
C GLU A 121 -25.53 4.01 17.12
N ASP A 122 -24.98 4.58 18.20
CA ASP A 122 -25.08 6.00 18.52
C ASP A 122 -23.91 6.83 17.97
N PHE A 123 -23.04 6.24 17.15
CA PHE A 123 -21.85 6.91 16.61
C PHE A 123 -22.19 8.22 15.90
N LEU A 124 -23.30 8.32 15.16
CA LEU A 124 -23.69 9.56 14.49
C LEU A 124 -24.27 10.62 15.43
N ARG A 125 -24.76 10.22 16.61
CA ARG A 125 -25.40 11.11 17.60
C ARG A 125 -24.40 11.79 18.50
N ASN A 126 -23.31 11.08 18.81
CA ASN A 126 -22.28 11.57 19.70
C ASN A 126 -21.43 12.64 18.98
N GLY A 127 -21.33 13.83 19.59
CA GLY A 127 -20.52 14.93 19.07
C GLY A 127 -19.02 14.71 19.20
N TYR A 128 -18.24 15.60 18.58
CA TYR A 128 -16.79 15.60 18.57
C TYR A 128 -16.25 16.77 19.38
N LYS A 129 -15.33 16.48 20.30
CA LYS A 129 -14.57 17.54 20.97
C LYS A 129 -13.46 18.02 20.07
N ILE A 130 -13.38 19.32 19.85
CA ILE A 130 -12.26 19.96 19.14
C ILE A 130 -11.72 21.14 19.94
N HIS A 131 -10.42 21.38 19.82
CA HIS A 131 -9.76 22.56 20.37
C HIS A 131 -9.71 23.65 19.31
N VAL A 132 -10.39 24.77 19.58
CA VAL A 132 -10.34 25.96 18.72
C VAL A 132 -9.50 27.02 19.41
N VAL A 133 -8.59 27.60 18.62
CA VAL A 133 -7.79 28.75 19.04
C VAL A 133 -8.53 30.00 18.60
N ASP A 134 -8.86 30.87 19.55
CA ASP A 134 -9.38 32.19 19.25
C ASP A 134 -8.24 33.05 18.67
N PRO A 135 -8.37 33.62 17.46
CA PRO A 135 -7.36 34.50 16.88
C PRO A 135 -7.02 35.71 17.75
N SER A 136 -7.96 36.14 18.60
CA SER A 136 -7.78 37.26 19.53
C SER A 136 -7.10 36.86 20.85
N ASN A 137 -7.06 35.56 21.18
CA ASN A 137 -6.42 35.04 22.38
C ASN A 137 -5.79 33.66 22.12
N THR A 138 -4.63 33.67 21.46
CA THR A 138 -3.89 32.48 21.04
C THR A 138 -3.40 31.58 22.18
N PHE A 139 -3.49 32.02 23.44
CA PHE A 139 -3.05 31.26 24.61
C PHE A 139 -4.17 30.50 25.32
N ASN A 140 -5.44 30.77 24.99
CA ASN A 140 -6.59 30.07 25.57
C ASN A 140 -7.26 29.20 24.50
N PHE A 141 -7.12 27.88 24.66
CA PHE A 141 -7.84 26.90 23.84
C PHE A 141 -9.27 26.77 24.35
N GLN A 142 -10.25 26.97 23.47
CA GLN A 142 -11.64 26.68 23.77
C GLN A 142 -12.00 25.29 23.26
N GLU A 143 -12.53 24.44 24.14
CA GLU A 143 -13.16 23.17 23.73
C GLU A 143 -14.57 23.47 23.21
N ILE A 144 -14.81 23.16 21.94
CA ILE A 144 -16.16 23.17 21.37
C ILE A 144 -16.58 21.78 20.96
N ASN A 145 -17.89 21.53 21.02
CA ASN A 145 -18.49 20.27 20.61
C ASN A 145 -19.11 20.44 19.22
N LEU A 146 -18.63 19.68 18.24
CA LEU A 146 -19.16 19.66 16.87
C LEU A 146 -20.11 18.48 16.67
N SER A 147 -21.13 18.66 15.83
CA SER A 147 -21.91 17.53 15.32
C SER A 147 -21.05 16.61 14.46
N TYR A 148 -21.46 15.35 14.32
CA TYR A 148 -20.81 14.40 13.42
C TYR A 148 -20.68 14.96 12.00
N GLN A 149 -21.71 15.63 11.49
CA GLN A 149 -21.76 16.13 10.13
C GLN A 149 -20.70 17.20 9.86
N LYS A 150 -20.66 18.23 10.72
CA LYS A 150 -19.66 19.30 10.64
C LYS A 150 -18.25 18.76 10.81
N PHE A 151 -18.05 17.85 11.76
CA PHE A 151 -16.75 17.22 11.94
C PHE A 151 -16.34 16.39 10.72
N CYS A 152 -17.23 15.52 10.24
CA CYS A 152 -16.98 14.67 9.10
C CYS A 152 -16.65 15.50 7.85
N LYS A 153 -17.40 16.58 7.59
CA LYS A 153 -17.11 17.48 6.47
C LYS A 153 -15.78 18.21 6.61
N TYR A 154 -15.66 19.05 7.63
CA TYR A 154 -14.61 20.06 7.69
C TYR A 154 -13.32 19.55 8.32
N GLU A 155 -13.42 18.66 9.32
CA GLU A 155 -12.27 18.20 10.10
C GLU A 155 -11.71 16.87 9.59
N PHE A 156 -12.57 16.00 9.06
CA PHE A 156 -12.15 14.71 8.52
C PHE A 156 -11.93 14.79 7.00
N LYS A 157 -12.99 14.96 6.21
CA LYS A 157 -12.93 14.92 4.73
C LYS A 157 -12.03 16.00 4.15
N ASP A 158 -12.35 17.27 4.41
CA ASP A 158 -11.65 18.38 3.80
C ASP A 158 -10.17 18.43 4.22
N LYS A 159 -9.86 18.20 5.50
CA LYS A 159 -8.45 18.14 5.95
C LYS A 159 -7.71 16.96 5.33
N THR A 160 -8.30 15.77 5.30
CA THR A 160 -7.66 14.60 4.68
C THR A 160 -7.39 14.85 3.19
N PHE A 161 -8.37 15.35 2.44
CA PHE A 161 -8.18 15.67 1.02
C PHE A 161 -7.12 16.76 0.81
N ASN A 162 -7.13 17.82 1.62
CA ASN A 162 -6.12 18.88 1.51
C ASN A 162 -4.70 18.37 1.79
N ILE A 163 -4.54 17.50 2.81
CA ILE A 163 -3.24 16.89 3.13
C ILE A 163 -2.76 15.99 1.97
N ILE A 164 -3.65 15.16 1.43
CA ILE A 164 -3.30 14.27 0.31
C ILE A 164 -2.97 15.09 -0.94
N ALA A 165 -3.78 16.10 -1.26
CA ALA A 165 -3.57 16.98 -2.42
C ALA A 165 -2.27 17.79 -2.30
N ASP A 166 -1.95 18.37 -1.14
CA ASP A 166 -0.71 19.11 -0.91
C ASP A 166 0.51 18.20 -1.06
N TYR A 167 0.43 16.98 -0.52
CA TYR A 167 1.53 16.02 -0.63
C TYR A 167 1.73 15.52 -2.06
N THR A 168 0.66 15.10 -2.72
CA THR A 168 0.71 14.56 -4.09
C THR A 168 1.14 15.62 -5.09
N SER A 169 0.55 16.82 -5.06
CA SER A 169 0.90 17.89 -6.00
C SER A 169 2.38 18.30 -5.96
N ARG A 170 3.00 18.28 -4.77
CA ARG A 170 4.42 18.64 -4.59
C ARG A 170 5.39 17.53 -4.92
N TYR A 171 4.99 16.27 -4.69
CA TYR A 171 5.94 15.16 -4.65
C TYR A 171 5.60 14.00 -5.61
N VAL A 172 4.56 14.10 -6.45
CA VAL A 172 4.06 13.00 -7.31
C VAL A 172 5.15 12.21 -8.03
N VAL A 173 6.20 12.88 -8.51
CA VAL A 173 7.31 12.26 -9.26
C VAL A 173 8.15 11.32 -8.40
N PHE A 174 8.21 11.56 -7.08
CA PHE A 174 9.03 10.82 -6.13
C PHE A 174 8.23 9.81 -5.31
N ILE A 175 6.90 9.87 -5.34
CA ILE A 175 6.03 9.00 -4.52
C ILE A 175 6.05 7.58 -5.12
N PRO A 176 6.41 6.54 -4.35
CA PRO A 176 6.30 5.16 -4.80
C PRO A 176 4.86 4.83 -5.16
N LYS A 177 4.66 4.07 -6.24
CA LYS A 177 3.32 3.68 -6.71
C LYS A 177 2.44 3.11 -5.60
N ALA A 178 2.99 2.28 -4.72
CA ALA A 178 2.25 1.70 -3.60
C ALA A 178 1.74 2.74 -2.59
N VAL A 179 2.49 3.82 -2.33
CA VAL A 179 2.05 4.92 -1.46
C VAL A 179 0.94 5.71 -2.14
N LEU A 180 1.12 6.01 -3.44
CA LEU A 180 0.11 6.71 -4.24
C LEU A 180 -1.22 5.94 -4.30
N GLU A 181 -1.16 4.62 -4.51
CA GLU A 181 -2.33 3.74 -4.48
C GLU A 181 -3.03 3.77 -3.11
N SER A 182 -2.29 3.76 -2.00
CA SER A 182 -2.87 3.89 -0.66
C SER A 182 -3.54 5.25 -0.45
N LEU A 183 -2.94 6.35 -0.92
CA LEU A 183 -3.53 7.69 -0.82
C LEU A 183 -4.84 7.80 -1.59
N PHE A 184 -4.86 7.36 -2.86
CA PHE A 184 -6.10 7.39 -3.65
C PHE A 184 -7.16 6.47 -3.08
N LYS A 185 -6.80 5.30 -2.57
CA LYS A 185 -7.76 4.42 -1.93
C LYS A 185 -8.36 5.03 -0.67
N ILE A 186 -7.60 5.78 0.13
CA ILE A 186 -8.13 6.55 1.24
C ILE A 186 -9.15 7.57 0.72
N GLU A 187 -8.81 8.33 -0.32
CA GLU A 187 -9.73 9.32 -0.88
C GLU A 187 -11.03 8.70 -1.39
N ASP A 188 -10.92 7.63 -2.17
CA ASP A 188 -12.08 6.93 -2.76
C ASP A 188 -12.98 6.36 -1.65
N THR A 189 -12.37 5.79 -0.61
CA THR A 189 -13.12 5.28 0.56
C THR A 189 -13.87 6.40 1.27
N ILE A 190 -13.26 7.58 1.40
CA ILE A 190 -13.91 8.75 2.03
C ILE A 190 -15.00 9.35 1.12
N LYS A 191 -14.85 9.26 -0.20
CA LYS A 191 -15.86 9.70 -1.17
C LYS A 191 -17.07 8.75 -1.26
N ASN A 192 -16.97 7.54 -0.71
CA ASN A 192 -18.09 6.59 -0.68
C ASN A 192 -19.30 7.15 0.08
N ASN A 193 -20.49 6.66 -0.29
CA ASN A 193 -21.78 7.11 0.25
C ASN A 193 -21.87 7.03 1.78
N ILE A 194 -21.07 6.17 2.42
CA ILE A 194 -21.09 5.95 3.86
C ILE A 194 -20.61 7.19 4.65
N PHE A 195 -19.74 8.03 4.07
CA PHE A 195 -19.30 9.30 4.67
C PHE A 195 -19.97 10.53 4.03
N THR A 196 -21.08 10.33 3.33
CA THR A 196 -21.84 11.45 2.76
C THR A 196 -22.60 12.16 3.87
N VAL A 197 -22.43 13.48 3.93
CA VAL A 197 -23.15 14.34 4.87
C VAL A 197 -23.99 15.35 4.09
N PRO A 198 -25.13 15.82 4.63
CA PRO A 198 -26.01 16.77 3.94
C PRO A 198 -25.31 18.03 3.42
N GLU A 199 -24.26 18.48 4.12
CA GLU A 199 -23.44 19.62 3.72
C GLU A 199 -22.71 19.39 2.39
N ASP A 200 -22.48 18.15 1.96
CA ASP A 200 -21.94 17.84 0.63
C ASP A 200 -22.92 18.20 -0.50
N HIS A 201 -24.21 18.31 -0.19
CA HIS A 201 -25.28 18.65 -1.12
C HIS A 201 -25.91 20.02 -0.85
N GLY A 202 -25.28 20.84 0.01
CA GLY A 202 -25.81 22.17 0.37
C GLY A 202 -27.08 22.12 1.22
N SER A 203 -27.29 21.03 1.97
CA SER A 203 -28.46 20.81 2.80
C SER A 203 -28.11 20.74 4.29
N ASP A 204 -29.02 21.18 5.16
CA ASP A 204 -28.78 21.28 6.62
C ASP A 204 -29.69 20.33 7.43
N PHE A 205 -29.98 19.14 6.89
CA PHE A 205 -30.78 18.14 7.62
C PHE A 205 -29.93 17.42 8.67
N ASP A 206 -30.46 17.17 9.85
CA ASP A 206 -29.76 16.42 10.90
C ASP A 206 -29.82 14.90 10.68
N ILE A 207 -28.67 14.25 10.48
CA ILE A 207 -28.54 12.79 10.31
C ILE A 207 -28.32 12.04 11.62
N SER A 208 -28.37 12.71 12.79
CA SER A 208 -28.26 12.06 14.10
C SER A 208 -29.30 10.93 14.30
N LYS A 209 -30.43 11.00 13.58
CA LYS A 209 -31.51 10.01 13.61
C LYS A 209 -31.54 9.08 12.38
N ALA A 210 -30.55 9.18 11.48
CA ALA A 210 -30.49 8.31 10.32
C ALA A 210 -30.29 6.84 10.72
N LYS A 211 -30.80 5.92 9.90
CA LYS A 211 -30.55 4.48 10.09
C LYS A 211 -29.08 4.20 9.86
N PHE A 212 -28.37 3.86 10.94
CA PHE A 212 -26.94 3.60 10.93
C PHE A 212 -26.65 2.10 10.99
N ASN A 213 -25.69 1.62 10.20
CA ASN A 213 -25.19 0.25 10.27
C ASN A 213 -23.72 0.26 10.68
N PRO A 214 -23.41 0.05 11.98
CA PRO A 214 -22.05 0.09 12.49
C PRO A 214 -21.10 -0.85 11.74
N ASN A 215 -21.56 -2.05 11.38
CA ASN A 215 -20.71 -3.06 10.74
C ASN A 215 -20.20 -2.62 9.36
N GLN A 216 -21.06 -1.99 8.55
CA GLN A 216 -20.65 -1.44 7.25
C GLN A 216 -19.69 -0.27 7.45
N PHE A 217 -19.98 0.60 8.43
CA PHE A 217 -19.13 1.74 8.74
C PHE A 217 -17.72 1.33 9.20
N ILE A 218 -17.65 0.31 10.06
CA ILE A 218 -16.39 -0.26 10.57
C ILE A 218 -15.55 -0.82 9.43
N GLN A 219 -16.13 -1.44 8.41
CA GLN A 219 -15.38 -1.96 7.26
C GLN A 219 -14.70 -0.86 6.46
N GLU A 220 -15.39 0.26 6.22
CA GLU A 220 -14.82 1.40 5.51
C GLU A 220 -13.73 2.10 6.35
N ILE A 221 -13.98 2.33 7.65
CA ILE A 221 -12.97 2.87 8.57
C ILE A 221 -11.73 1.97 8.60
N ARG A 222 -11.93 0.65 8.70
CA ARG A 222 -10.84 -0.33 8.72
C ARG A 222 -10.04 -0.29 7.42
N THR A 223 -10.69 -0.05 6.29
CA THR A 223 -10.02 0.14 5.00
C THR A 223 -9.10 1.35 5.04
N ILE A 224 -9.59 2.52 5.48
CA ILE A 224 -8.79 3.74 5.62
C ILE A 224 -7.58 3.50 6.53
N GLY A 225 -7.82 3.00 7.75
CA GLY A 225 -6.73 2.83 8.71
C GLY A 225 -5.69 1.79 8.27
N ASN A 226 -6.09 0.73 7.55
CA ASN A 226 -5.15 -0.23 6.98
C ASN A 226 -4.26 0.37 5.89
N GLU A 227 -4.79 1.28 5.06
CA GLU A 227 -3.98 2.00 4.07
C GLU A 227 -2.99 2.95 4.75
N ILE A 228 -3.38 3.63 5.83
CA ILE A 228 -2.45 4.42 6.67
C ILE A 228 -1.34 3.51 7.23
N VAL A 229 -1.68 2.36 7.82
CA VAL A 229 -0.69 1.39 8.33
C VAL A 229 0.27 0.90 7.24
N LYS A 230 -0.21 0.68 6.02
CA LYS A 230 0.65 0.30 4.88
C LYS A 230 1.64 1.41 4.56
N MET A 231 1.20 2.66 4.54
CA MET A 231 2.08 3.81 4.32
C MET A 231 3.12 3.97 5.43
N LYS A 232 2.77 3.69 6.69
CA LYS A 232 3.74 3.71 7.81
C LYS A 232 4.88 2.70 7.65
N LYS A 233 4.73 1.65 6.82
CA LYS A 233 5.85 0.74 6.48
C LYS A 233 6.94 1.41 5.65
N TYR A 234 6.66 2.61 5.12
CA TYR A 234 7.61 3.49 4.47
C TYR A 234 8.12 4.58 5.43
N GLU A 235 7.98 4.43 6.74
CA GLU A 235 8.72 5.27 7.68
C GLU A 235 10.18 4.77 7.76
N GLY A 236 11.12 5.71 7.92
CA GLY A 236 12.56 5.45 8.05
C GLY A 236 12.98 5.19 9.48
#